data_AF-A0A7W3TDF1-F1
#
_entry.id   AF-A0A7W3TDF1-F1
#
_cell.length_a   1.000
_cell.length_b   1.000
_cell.length_c   1.000
_cell.angle_alpha   90.00
_cell.angle_beta   90.00
_cell.angle_gamma   90.00
#
_symmetry.space_group_name_H-M   'P 1'
#
loop_
_entity.id
_entity.type
_entity.pdbx_description
1 polymer ?
#
loop_
_entity_poly.entity_id
_entity_poly.type
_entity_poly.pdbx_seq_one_letter_code
_entity_poly.pdbx_strand_id
1 'polypeptide(L)'
;MTGHTRPTRKSRIPEKGHVVNHMQVSSSTHPTHRSDDLTASVLDLLHTVHEMPENMASDVPFATLDFDSLVLVELAVKLSRTHGVEIADAEIIDARTPADVVDLLRSKGVRG
;
A
#
# COMPACT_ATOMS: atom_id res chain seq x y z
N MET A 1 64.68 17.87 -9.71
CA MET A 1 63.48 17.75 -8.83
C MET A 1 62.76 19.10 -8.90
N THR A 2 61.52 19.33 -9.30
CA THR A 2 60.36 18.61 -9.86
C THR A 2 59.43 19.77 -10.31
N GLY A 3 58.97 19.92 -11.54
CA GLY A 3 57.87 19.16 -12.14
C GLY A 3 56.50 19.85 -11.94
N HIS A 4 55.94 20.34 -13.05
CA HIS A 4 54.51 20.44 -13.40
C HIS A 4 53.60 21.62 -12.98
N THR A 5 53.06 22.21 -14.04
CA THR A 5 51.87 23.06 -14.19
C THR A 5 50.56 22.35 -13.81
N ARG A 6 49.60 23.08 -13.21
CA ARG A 6 48.14 22.83 -13.25
C ARG A 6 47.34 24.03 -12.67
N PRO A 7 46.03 24.17 -12.92
CA PRO A 7 45.49 25.22 -13.79
C PRO A 7 44.52 26.18 -13.08
N THR A 8 44.08 27.19 -13.83
CA THR A 8 43.12 28.23 -13.47
C THR A 8 41.76 27.67 -13.05
N ARG A 9 41.35 27.99 -11.81
CA ARG A 9 40.01 27.71 -11.28
C ARG A 9 39.04 28.74 -11.85
N LYS A 10 38.27 28.37 -12.88
CA LYS A 10 37.14 29.16 -13.37
C LYS A 10 36.14 29.37 -12.22
N SER A 11 35.98 30.63 -11.81
CA SER A 11 34.88 31.11 -10.97
C SER A 11 33.55 30.79 -11.66
N ARG A 12 32.82 29.83 -11.13
CA ARG A 12 31.38 29.67 -11.39
C ARG A 12 30.64 30.51 -10.35
N ILE A 13 30.04 31.59 -10.83
CA ILE A 13 28.94 32.29 -10.15
C ILE A 13 27.68 31.46 -10.41
N PRO A 14 26.82 31.24 -9.41
CA PRO A 14 25.40 31.29 -9.69
C PRO A 14 24.74 32.41 -8.89
N GLU A 15 24.01 33.24 -9.63
CA GLU A 15 23.16 34.31 -9.12
C GLU A 15 21.98 33.77 -8.30
N LYS A 16 21.49 34.65 -7.45
CA LYS A 16 20.53 34.40 -6.38
C LYS A 16 19.10 34.33 -6.89
N GLY A 17 18.33 33.41 -6.30
CA GLY A 17 17.02 33.71 -5.72
C GLY A 17 15.78 33.52 -6.60
N HIS A 18 15.09 32.39 -6.41
CA HIS A 18 13.70 32.46 -5.95
C HIS A 18 13.27 31.17 -5.26
N VAL A 19 12.57 31.38 -4.15
CA VAL A 19 11.93 30.39 -3.29
C VAL A 19 10.72 29.76 -3.99
N VAL A 20 10.69 28.43 -4.07
CA VAL A 20 9.45 27.66 -3.87
C VAL A 20 9.82 26.39 -3.11
N ASN A 21 9.28 26.32 -1.89
CA ASN A 21 9.20 25.15 -1.05
C ASN A 21 7.99 24.31 -1.53
N HIS A 22 8.01 22.99 -1.31
CA HIS A 22 7.09 21.94 -1.80
C HIS A 22 7.27 21.58 -3.29
N MET A 23 7.50 20.32 -3.69
CA MET A 23 7.11 19.07 -3.05
C MET A 23 8.25 18.08 -3.21
N GLN A 24 8.83 17.75 -2.08
CA GLN A 24 9.58 16.53 -1.84
C GLN A 24 8.83 15.35 -2.47
N VAL A 25 9.30 14.82 -3.59
CA VAL A 25 8.96 13.45 -4.01
C VAL A 25 9.75 12.47 -3.11
N SER A 26 9.48 12.57 -1.82
CA SER A 26 9.62 11.48 -0.88
C SER A 26 8.21 10.97 -0.62
N SER A 27 7.81 9.97 -1.38
CA SER A 27 6.89 8.96 -0.89
C SER A 27 7.51 7.62 -1.26
N SER A 28 8.75 7.36 -0.83
CA SER A 28 8.97 6.54 0.36
C SER A 28 7.79 6.57 1.35
N THR A 29 6.73 5.87 0.98
CA THR A 29 5.78 5.28 1.92
C THR A 29 5.60 3.84 1.48
N HIS A 30 6.71 3.09 1.47
CA HIS A 30 6.56 1.69 1.82
C HIS A 30 6.17 1.74 3.30
N PRO A 31 4.92 1.46 3.68
CA PRO A 31 4.60 1.35 5.09
C PRO A 31 5.60 0.37 5.68
N THR A 32 6.16 0.74 6.81
CA THR A 32 7.06 -0.13 7.57
C THR A 32 6.24 -1.34 7.95
N HIS A 33 6.26 -2.37 7.10
CA HIS A 33 5.59 -3.65 7.31
C HIS A 33 6.34 -4.35 8.43
N ARG A 34 6.07 -3.91 9.67
CA ARG A 34 6.17 -4.80 10.81
C ARG A 34 5.29 -5.97 10.41
N SER A 35 5.91 -7.14 10.30
CA SER A 35 5.44 -8.28 9.50
C SER A 35 4.08 -8.87 9.89
N ASP A 36 3.34 -8.21 10.79
CA ASP A 36 2.07 -8.59 11.42
C ASP A 36 0.86 -7.80 10.85
N ASP A 37 1.05 -6.91 9.88
CA ASP A 37 -0.04 -6.04 9.38
C ASP A 37 -0.93 -6.77 8.36
N LEU A 38 -1.80 -7.64 8.87
CA LEU A 38 -2.82 -8.35 8.09
C LEU A 38 -3.69 -7.38 7.25
N THR A 39 -3.87 -6.14 7.74
CA THR A 39 -4.53 -5.07 6.99
C THR A 39 -3.78 -4.71 5.72
N ALA A 40 -2.48 -4.44 5.78
CA ALA A 40 -1.66 -4.20 4.60
C ALA A 40 -1.70 -5.39 3.64
N SER A 41 -1.69 -6.64 4.13
CA SER A 41 -1.83 -7.82 3.27
C SER A 41 -3.18 -7.88 2.55
N VAL A 42 -4.27 -7.49 3.20
CA VAL A 42 -5.61 -7.43 2.57
C VAL A 42 -5.66 -6.30 1.55
N LEU A 43 -5.11 -5.12 1.87
CA LEU A 43 -5.06 -3.97 0.95
C LEU A 43 -4.17 -4.26 -0.28
N ASP A 44 -3.04 -4.93 -0.09
CA ASP A 44 -2.16 -5.38 -1.18
C ASP A 44 -2.87 -6.38 -2.10
N LEU A 45 -3.64 -7.31 -1.52
CA LEU A 45 -4.43 -8.25 -2.33
C LEU A 45 -5.54 -7.51 -3.10
N LEU A 46 -6.21 -6.54 -2.49
CA LEU A 46 -7.21 -5.72 -3.17
C LEU A 46 -6.60 -4.93 -4.33
N HIS A 47 -5.41 -4.35 -4.15
CA HIS A 47 -4.67 -3.70 -5.22
C HIS A 47 -4.30 -4.69 -6.34
N THR A 48 -3.74 -5.85 -5.99
CA THR A 48 -3.30 -6.85 -6.96
C THR A 48 -4.47 -7.45 -7.76
N VAL A 49 -5.63 -7.64 -7.10
CA VAL A 49 -6.78 -8.33 -7.69
C VAL A 49 -7.72 -7.38 -8.44
N HIS A 50 -7.89 -6.15 -7.92
CA HIS A 50 -8.89 -5.20 -8.42
C HIS A 50 -8.29 -3.87 -8.88
N GLU A 51 -6.96 -3.75 -8.97
CA GLU A 51 -6.26 -2.53 -9.42
C GLU A 51 -6.64 -1.28 -8.59
N MET A 52 -6.96 -1.51 -7.32
CA MET A 52 -7.30 -0.49 -6.35
C MET A 52 -6.05 0.34 -5.96
N PRO A 53 -6.11 1.68 -5.81
CA PRO A 53 -4.98 2.46 -5.33
C PRO A 53 -4.37 1.94 -4.01
N GLU A 54 -3.05 1.92 -3.96
CA GLU A 54 -2.26 1.43 -2.81
C GLU A 54 -2.48 2.21 -1.50
N ASN A 55 -3.06 3.42 -1.56
CA ASN A 55 -3.26 4.32 -0.43
C ASN A 55 -4.73 4.42 0.02
N MET A 56 -5.48 3.32 -0.12
CA MET A 56 -6.84 3.23 0.40
C MET A 56 -6.87 3.09 1.93
N ALA A 57 -7.86 3.74 2.55
CA ALA A 57 -8.16 3.53 3.96
C ALA A 57 -8.80 2.14 4.17
N SER A 58 -8.42 1.44 5.24
CA SER A 58 -9.00 0.13 5.57
C SER A 58 -10.47 0.19 6.04
N ASP A 59 -10.95 1.38 6.42
CA ASP A 59 -12.34 1.63 6.82
C ASP A 59 -13.24 1.99 5.62
N VAL A 60 -12.69 2.04 4.40
CA VAL A 60 -13.49 2.38 3.21
C VAL A 60 -14.55 1.29 2.97
N PRO A 61 -15.83 1.65 2.78
CA PRO A 61 -16.85 0.67 2.44
C PRO A 61 -16.61 0.11 1.04
N PHE A 62 -16.77 -1.20 0.89
CA PHE A 62 -16.74 -1.89 -0.41
C PHE A 62 -17.76 -1.31 -1.39
N ALA A 63 -18.92 -0.86 -0.91
CA ALA A 63 -19.92 -0.18 -1.73
C ALA A 63 -19.40 1.13 -2.36
N THR A 64 -18.46 1.83 -1.72
CA THR A 64 -17.81 3.02 -2.29
C THR A 64 -16.78 2.67 -3.36
N LEU A 65 -16.27 1.44 -3.33
CA LEU A 65 -15.35 0.88 -4.32
C LEU A 65 -16.07 0.17 -5.48
N ASP A 66 -17.41 0.21 -5.52
CA ASP A 66 -18.23 -0.51 -6.51
C ASP A 66 -18.09 -2.04 -6.43
N PHE A 67 -17.79 -2.57 -5.23
CA PHE A 67 -17.70 -4.01 -5.01
C PHE A 67 -19.10 -4.60 -4.82
N ASP A 68 -19.52 -5.42 -5.79
CA ASP A 68 -20.72 -6.24 -5.70
C ASP A 68 -20.49 -7.52 -4.88
N SER A 69 -21.58 -8.20 -4.49
CA SER A 69 -21.51 -9.47 -3.76
C SER A 69 -20.69 -10.54 -4.47
N LEU A 70 -20.73 -10.61 -5.81
CA LEU A 70 -19.93 -11.58 -6.58
C LEU A 70 -18.43 -11.30 -6.43
N VAL A 71 -18.05 -10.02 -6.48
CA VAL A 71 -16.67 -9.56 -6.29
C VAL A 71 -16.18 -9.91 -4.89
N LEU A 72 -17.02 -9.70 -3.88
CA LEU A 72 -16.72 -10.07 -2.50
C LEU A 72 -16.55 -11.57 -2.33
N VAL A 73 -17.40 -12.40 -2.95
CA VAL A 73 -17.25 -13.86 -2.92
C VAL A 73 -15.94 -14.31 -3.59
N GLU A 74 -15.57 -13.71 -4.73
CA GLU A 74 -14.28 -14.00 -5.37
C GLU A 74 -13.08 -13.60 -4.50
N LEU A 75 -13.18 -12.45 -3.82
CA LEU A 75 -12.19 -12.00 -2.84
C LEU A 75 -12.08 -13.01 -1.69
N ALA A 76 -13.20 -13.51 -1.18
CA ALA A 76 -13.25 -14.52 -0.12
C ALA A 76 -12.53 -15.80 -0.53
N VAL A 77 -12.76 -16.29 -1.75
CA VAL A 77 -12.09 -17.49 -2.29
C VAL A 77 -10.58 -17.26 -2.38
N LYS A 78 -10.15 -16.07 -2.83
CA LYS A 78 -8.72 -15.73 -2.90
C LYS A 78 -8.08 -15.64 -1.51
N LEU A 79 -8.69 -14.94 -0.57
CA LEU A 79 -8.23 -14.84 0.81
C LEU A 79 -8.17 -16.20 1.49
N SER A 80 -9.21 -17.02 1.30
CA SER A 80 -9.28 -18.39 1.81
C SER A 80 -8.10 -19.22 1.31
N ARG A 81 -7.78 -19.15 0.01
CA ARG A 81 -6.66 -19.87 -0.60
C ARG A 81 -5.30 -19.33 -0.18
N THR A 82 -5.15 -18.02 -0.06
CA THR A 82 -3.88 -17.35 0.32
C THR A 82 -3.54 -17.62 1.79
N HIS A 83 -4.53 -17.53 2.68
CA HIS A 83 -4.32 -17.70 4.13
C HIS A 83 -4.62 -19.12 4.64
N GLY A 84 -5.12 -20.02 3.78
CA GLY A 84 -5.43 -21.40 4.15
C GLY A 84 -6.62 -21.54 5.11
N VAL A 85 -7.57 -20.60 5.06
CA VAL A 85 -8.77 -20.59 5.91
C VAL A 85 -10.03 -20.73 5.05
N GLU A 86 -11.16 -21.07 5.67
CA GLU A 86 -12.45 -21.12 4.99
C GLU A 86 -13.30 -19.91 5.39
N ILE A 87 -13.61 -19.06 4.40
CA ILE A 87 -14.49 -17.90 4.54
C ILE A 87 -15.80 -18.21 3.82
N ALA A 88 -16.92 -18.16 4.54
CA ALA A 88 -18.23 -18.34 3.93
C ALA A 88 -18.65 -17.09 3.14
N ASP A 89 -19.46 -17.28 2.09
CA ASP A 89 -20.01 -16.18 1.29
C ASP A 89 -20.82 -15.20 2.14
N ALA A 90 -21.61 -15.68 3.10
CA ALA A 90 -22.34 -14.81 4.00
C ALA A 90 -21.40 -13.93 4.85
N GLU A 91 -20.26 -14.46 5.30
CA GLU A 91 -19.33 -13.71 6.17
C GLU A 91 -18.59 -12.60 5.40
N ILE A 92 -18.15 -12.88 4.17
CA ILE A 92 -17.48 -11.86 3.36
C ILE A 92 -18.45 -10.80 2.81
N ILE A 93 -19.71 -11.16 2.58
CA ILE A 93 -20.76 -10.22 2.16
C ILE A 93 -21.19 -9.33 3.34
N ASP A 94 -21.17 -9.88 4.55
CA ASP A 94 -21.41 -9.12 5.79
C ASP A 94 -20.25 -8.14 6.07
N ALA A 95 -19.01 -8.55 5.78
CA ALA A 95 -17.84 -7.66 5.85
C ALA A 95 -18.00 -6.48 4.87
N ARG A 96 -18.24 -5.29 5.41
CA ARG A 96 -18.50 -4.08 4.60
C ARG A 96 -17.23 -3.30 4.26
N THR A 97 -16.12 -3.58 4.96
CA THR A 97 -14.86 -2.85 4.82
C THR A 97 -13.66 -3.83 4.81
N PRO A 98 -12.49 -3.44 4.27
CA PRO A 98 -11.26 -4.20 4.42
C PRO A 98 -10.89 -4.48 5.88
N ALA A 99 -11.22 -3.58 6.81
CA ALA A 99 -11.01 -3.78 8.24
C ALA A 99 -11.88 -4.92 8.80
N ASP A 100 -13.15 -5.02 8.39
CA ASP A 100 -14.01 -6.17 8.74
C ASP A 100 -13.44 -7.47 8.21
N VAL A 101 -12.89 -7.47 6.99
CA VAL A 101 -12.25 -8.65 6.41
C VAL A 101 -11.04 -9.10 7.24
N VAL A 102 -10.26 -8.15 7.74
CA VAL A 102 -9.13 -8.43 8.64
C VAL A 102 -9.61 -9.03 9.96
N ASP A 103 -10.69 -8.51 10.54
CA ASP A 103 -11.30 -9.07 11.76
C ASP A 103 -11.81 -10.49 11.53
N LEU A 104 -12.49 -10.72 10.40
CA LEU A 104 -12.94 -12.03 9.97
C LEU A 104 -11.78 -13.02 9.86
N LEU A 105 -10.69 -12.64 9.20
CA LEU A 105 -9.48 -13.46 9.09
C LEU A 105 -8.87 -13.76 10.46
N ARG A 106 -8.84 -12.78 11.37
CA ARG A 106 -8.38 -12.98 12.76
C ARG A 106 -9.26 -13.94 13.53
N SER A 107 -10.58 -13.87 13.36
CA SER A 107 -11.55 -14.80 13.95
C SER A 107 -11.33 -16.24 13.47
N LYS A 108 -10.90 -16.42 12.21
CA LYS A 108 -10.49 -17.72 11.65
C LYS A 108 -9.11 -18.19 12.10
N GLY A 109 -8.38 -17.38 12.88
CA GLY A 109 -7.06 -17.70 13.41
C GLY A 109 -5.90 -17.32 12.50
N VAL A 110 -6.15 -16.56 11.42
CA VAL A 110 -5.08 -15.94 10.64
C VAL A 110 -4.40 -14.88 11.48
N ARG A 111 -3.09 -15.01 11.63
CA ARG A 111 -2.23 -14.04 12.30
C ARG A 111 -1.17 -13.62 11.29
N GLY A 112 -0.95 -12.32 11.15
CA GLY A 112 0.21 -11.79 10.43
C GLY A 112 1.48 -12.09 11.22
#